data_AF-A0A3D3NBZ9-F1
#
_entry.id   AF-A0A3D3NBZ9-F1
#
_cell.length_a   1.000
_cell.length_b   1.000
_cell.length_c   1.000
_cell.angle_alpha   90.00
_cell.angle_beta   90.00
_cell.angle_gamma   90.00
#
_symmetry.space_group_name_H-M   'P 1'
#
loop_
_entity.id
_entity.type
_entity.pdbx_description
1 polymer ?
#
loop_
_entity_poly.entity_id
_entity_poly.type
_entity_poly.pdbx_seq_one_letter_code
_entity_poly.pdbx_strand_id
1 'polypeptide(L)' 'MRLAIMQPYFMPYIGYWQLVAAVDRMIVLDDVAFIRRGWINRNRILVG' A
#
# COMPACT_ATOMS: atom_id res chain seq x y z
N MET A 1 16.49 -7.17 -11.19
CA MET A 1 15.27 -7.71 -10.57
C MET A 1 14.80 -6.77 -9.47
N ARG A 2 13.73 -6.03 -9.71
CA ARG A 2 13.08 -5.10 -8.78
C ARG A 2 11.89 -5.81 -8.12
N LEU A 3 11.81 -5.69 -6.81
CA LEU A 3 10.76 -6.29 -5.98
C LEU A 3 10.06 -5.18 -5.20
N ALA A 4 8.73 -5.26 -5.14
CA ALA A 4 7.93 -4.49 -4.19
C ALA A 4 7.22 -5.46 -3.23
N ILE A 5 7.10 -5.04 -1.97
CA ILE A 5 6.43 -5.79 -0.91
C ILE A 5 5.48 -4.85 -0.20
N MET A 6 4.23 -5.26 -0.02
CA MET A 6 3.19 -4.37 0.46
C MET A 6 1.95 -5.12 0.94
N GLN A 7 1.35 -4.64 2.04
CA GLN A 7 0.01 -5.08 2.46
C GLN A 7 -1.04 -4.55 1.45
N PRO A 8 -2.04 -5.36 1.06
CA PRO A 8 -3.06 -4.93 0.12
C PRO A 8 -3.92 -3.81 0.71
N TYR A 9 -4.40 -2.92 -0.15
CA TYR A 9 -5.43 -1.94 0.21
C TYR A 9 -6.79 -2.40 -0.27
N PHE A 10 -7.81 -2.14 0.56
CA PHE A 10 -9.20 -2.33 0.17
C PHE A 10 -9.57 -1.48 -1.06
N MET A 11 -9.06 -0.26 -1.13
CA MET A 11 -9.22 0.64 -2.26
C MET A 11 -7.84 1.15 -2.73
N PRO A 12 -7.19 0.47 -3.69
CA PRO A 12 -5.87 0.87 -4.17
C PRO A 12 -5.91 2.24 -4.85
N TYR A 13 -5.02 3.15 -4.44
CA TYR A 13 -4.84 4.44 -5.09
C TYR A 13 -3.84 4.34 -6.25
N ILE A 14 -3.75 5.37 -7.09
CA ILE A 14 -2.92 5.37 -8.31
C ILE A 14 -1.45 4.97 -8.07
N GLY A 15 -0.85 5.39 -6.95
CA GLY A 15 0.53 5.06 -6.61
C GLY A 15 0.75 3.57 -6.33
N TYR A 16 -0.27 2.84 -5.88
CA TYR A 16 -0.21 1.37 -5.77
C TYR A 16 -0.01 0.74 -7.15
N TRP A 17 -0.79 1.18 -8.14
CA TRP A 17 -0.68 0.68 -9.52
C TRP A 17 0.60 1.10 -10.20
N GLN A 18 1.08 2.32 -9.95
CA GLN A 18 2.39 2.77 -10.42
C GLN A 18 3.53 1.92 -9.85
N LEU A 19 3.44 1.53 -8.57
CA LEU A 19 4.41 0.64 -7.95
C LEU A 19 4.40 -0.74 -8.61
N VAL A 20 3.22 -1.32 -8.84
CA VAL A 20 3.07 -2.60 -9.56
C VAL A 20 3.70 -2.53 -10.95
N ALA A 21 3.49 -1.43 -11.68
CA ALA A 21 4.07 -1.23 -13.01
C ALA A 21 5.60 -0.99 -13.01
N ALA A 22 6.19 -0.61 -11.88
CA ALA A 22 7.61 -0.24 -11.77
C ALA A 22 8.54 -1.40 -11.36
N VAL A 23 7.98 -2.57 -11.01
CA VAL A 23 8.72 -3.73 -10.48
C VAL A 23 8.52 -4.99 -11.32
N ASP A 24 9.49 -5.91 -11.24
CA ASP A 24 9.40 -7.20 -11.94
C ASP A 24 8.48 -8.18 -11.18
N ARG A 25 8.44 -8.09 -9.85
CA ARG A 25 7.61 -8.92 -8.97
C ARG A 25 7.01 -8.09 -7.82
N MET A 26 5.73 -8.28 -7.57
CA MET A 26 5.01 -7.75 -6.42
C MET A 26 4.72 -8.89 -5.43
N ILE A 27 5.06 -8.69 -4.15
CA ILE A 27 4.70 -9.59 -3.06
C ILE A 27 3.59 -8.93 -2.24
N VAL A 28 2.42 -9.55 -2.22
CA VAL A 28 1.28 -9.11 -1.42
C VAL A 28 1.37 -9.79 -0.05
N LEU A 29 1.36 -9.00 1.02
CA LEU A 29 1.37 -9.50 2.40
C LEU A 29 -0.06 -9.57 2.93
N ASP A 30 -0.76 -10.68 2.67
CA ASP A 30 -2.15 -10.92 3.12
C ASP A 30 -2.26 -11.72 4.43
N ASP A 31 -1.17 -12.34 4.86
CA ASP A 31 -1.05 -13.19 6.05
C ASP A 31 -0.48 -12.46 7.29
N VAL A 32 -0.08 -11.20 7.13
CA VAL A 32 0.50 -10.38 8.19
C VAL A 32 -0.56 -9.55 8.94
N ALA A 33 -0.25 -9.19 10.18
CA ALA A 33 -1.11 -8.33 10.98
C ALA A 33 -1.25 -6.91 10.39
N PHE A 34 -2.46 -6.37 10.49
CA PHE A 34 -2.77 -5.01 10.06
C PHE A 34 -1.98 -3.94 10.82
N ILE A 35 -1.40 -2.99 10.08
CA ILE A 35 -0.61 -1.88 10.65
C ILE A 35 -1.54 -0.77 11.15
N ARG A 36 -1.92 -0.82 12.43
CA ARG A 36 -2.87 0.13 13.06
C ARG A 36 -2.47 1.60 12.99
N ARG A 37 -1.17 1.92 13.03
CA ARG A 37 -0.66 3.32 13.03
C ARG A 37 0.02 3.72 11.72
N GLY A 38 -0.16 2.93 10.66
CA GLY A 38 0.41 3.18 9.34
C GLY A 38 -0.10 4.49 8.76
N TRP A 39 0.78 5.25 8.10
CA TRP A 39 0.44 6.56 7.53
C TRP A 39 -0.76 6.50 6.59
N ILE A 40 -0.83 5.46 5.76
CA ILE A 40 -1.91 5.24 4.79
C ILE A 40 -3.28 5.01 5.44
N ASN A 41 -3.32 4.53 6.68
CA ASN A 41 -4.56 4.28 7.41
C ASN A 41 -5.01 5.51 8.23
N ARG A 42 -4.30 6.64 8.11
CA ARG A 42 -4.65 7.89 8.81
C ARG A 42 -5.53 8.75 7.92
N ASN A 43 -6.73 9.05 8.40
CA ASN A 43 -7.59 10.05 7.79
C ASN A 43 -7.19 11.44 8.29
N ARG A 44 -6.67 12.29 7.39
CA ARG A 44 -6.41 13.70 7.69
C ARG A 44 -7.60 14.51 7.19
N ILE A 45 -8.49 14.86 8.10
CA ILE A 45 -9.62 15.74 7.83
C ILE A 45 -9.09 17.18 7.99
N LEU A 46 -9.11 17.94 6.90
CA LEU A 46 -8.83 19.37 6.95
C LEU A 46 -10.07 20.05 7.54
N VAL A 47 -9.99 20.45 8.80
CA VAL A 47 -11.01 21.29 9.44
C VAL A 47 -10.48 22.72 9.39
N GLY A 48 -11.21 23.60 8.70
CA GLY A 48 -10.97 25.04 8.64
C GLY A 48 -11.60 25.77 9.81
#